data_AF-A0A453HKR6-F1
#
_entry.id   AF-A0A453HKR6-F1
#
_cell.length_a   1.000
_cell.length_b   1.000
_cell.length_c   1.000
_cell.angle_alpha   90.00
_cell.angle_beta   90.00
_cell.angle_gamma   90.00
#
_symmetry.space_group_name_H-M   'P 1'
#
loop_
_entity.id
_entity.type
_entity.pdbx_description
1 polymer ?
#
loop_
_entity_poly.entity_id
_entity_poly.type
_entity_poly.pdbx_seq_one_letter_code
_entity_poly.pdbx_strand_id
1 'polypeptide(L)'
;MISDEIFLAINKGCDFEDYTFGSPHNESKSCNDAIAEANSIVGQYVNNYDVILDVCYPSIVMQELRLRKYVTKISLGVDVCMSYERYFYFNLPEVQHALHANRTHLPYGWGMCSDVLNYTDKDGNINILPLLRRIVEHKIPLWIFR
;
A
#
# COMPACT_ATOMS: atom_id res chain seq x y z
N MET A 1 -16.62 -2.13 -5.53
CA MET A 1 -16.46 -0.91 -4.71
C MET A 1 -16.38 0.38 -5.54
N ILE A 2 -16.05 0.31 -6.83
CA ILE A 2 -16.19 1.46 -7.75
C ILE A 2 -17.55 1.44 -8.45
N SER A 3 -17.96 2.57 -9.03
CA SER A 3 -19.19 2.65 -9.83
C SER A 3 -19.02 1.95 -11.18
N ASP A 4 -20.14 1.52 -11.76
CA ASP A 4 -20.15 0.90 -13.10
C ASP A 4 -19.63 1.87 -14.17
N GLU A 5 -19.85 3.17 -13.99
CA GLU A 5 -19.34 4.22 -14.88
C GLU A 5 -17.80 4.22 -14.93
N ILE A 6 -17.15 4.23 -13.77
CA ILE A 6 -15.68 4.21 -13.68
C ILE A 6 -15.12 2.88 -14.16
N PHE A 7 -15.77 1.77 -13.82
CA PHE A 7 -15.39 0.45 -14.33
C PHE A 7 -15.42 0.41 -15.86
N LEU A 8 -16.49 0.92 -16.48
CA LEU A 8 -16.63 0.97 -17.94
C LEU A 8 -15.65 1.94 -18.59
N ALA A 9 -15.35 3.07 -17.94
CA ALA A 9 -14.36 4.03 -18.42
C ALA A 9 -12.96 3.41 -18.47
N ILE A 10 -12.55 2.69 -17.41
CA ILE A 10 -11.28 1.97 -17.36
C ILE A 10 -11.26 0.86 -18.42
N ASN A 11 -12.27 0.00 -18.45
CA ASN A 11 -12.29 -1.18 -19.31
C ASN A 11 -12.35 -0.84 -20.82
N LYS A 12 -12.82 0.36 -21.19
CA LYS A 12 -12.84 0.82 -22.58
C LYS A 12 -11.70 1.77 -22.93
N GLY A 13 -11.20 2.52 -21.96
CA GLY A 13 -10.27 3.63 -22.17
C GLY A 13 -8.80 3.31 -21.91
N CYS A 14 -8.51 2.19 -21.23
CA CYS A 14 -7.16 1.76 -20.87
C CYS A 14 -6.69 0.56 -21.70
N ASP A 15 -5.46 0.63 -22.20
CA ASP A 15 -4.76 -0.51 -22.80
C ASP A 15 -3.76 -1.13 -21.79
N PHE A 16 -4.14 -2.24 -21.18
CA PHE A 16 -3.29 -2.87 -20.16
C PHE A 16 -2.06 -3.59 -20.73
N GLU A 17 -1.94 -3.75 -22.05
CA GLU A 17 -0.77 -4.36 -22.68
C GLU A 17 0.39 -3.37 -22.84
N ASP A 18 0.12 -2.06 -22.94
CA ASP A 18 1.13 -0.98 -23.01
C ASP A 18 1.30 -0.23 -21.67
N TYR A 19 0.73 -0.80 -20.59
CA TYR A 19 0.75 -0.19 -19.28
C TYR A 19 2.17 -0.18 -18.68
N THR A 20 2.74 1.02 -18.53
CA THR A 20 4.06 1.20 -17.92
C THR A 20 3.97 1.47 -16.43
N PHE A 21 4.98 1.03 -15.68
CA PHE A 21 5.04 1.22 -14.23
C PHE A 21 5.09 2.70 -13.80
N GLY A 22 5.59 3.59 -14.64
CA GLY A 22 5.74 5.01 -14.31
C GLY A 22 4.43 5.77 -14.25
N SER A 23 4.33 6.75 -13.34
CA SER A 23 3.22 7.70 -13.28
C SER A 23 3.54 9.03 -14.00
N PRO A 24 2.66 9.54 -14.89
CA PRO A 24 1.46 8.87 -15.38
C PRO A 24 1.83 7.69 -16.29
N HIS A 25 0.96 6.69 -16.34
CA HIS A 25 1.14 5.53 -17.21
C HIS A 25 1.20 5.98 -18.66
N ASN A 26 1.80 5.16 -19.54
CA ASN A 26 1.83 5.37 -20.98
C ASN A 26 0.45 5.16 -21.63
N GLU A 27 -0.57 5.79 -21.06
CA GLU A 27 -1.99 5.60 -21.32
C GLU A 27 -2.64 6.94 -21.63
N SER A 28 -3.87 6.87 -22.18
CA SER A 28 -4.66 8.07 -22.40
C SER A 28 -4.89 8.84 -21.09
N LYS A 29 -4.98 10.17 -21.17
CA LYS A 29 -5.32 10.99 -19.99
C LYS A 29 -6.64 10.52 -19.35
N SER A 30 -7.63 10.16 -20.18
CA SER A 30 -8.92 9.65 -19.71
C SER A 30 -8.78 8.35 -18.91
N CYS A 31 -7.88 7.44 -19.32
CA CYS A 31 -7.59 6.23 -18.57
C CYS A 31 -6.92 6.56 -17.22
N ASN A 32 -5.86 7.38 -17.25
CA ASN A 32 -5.14 7.78 -16.05
C ASN A 32 -6.06 8.47 -15.03
N ASP A 33 -6.95 9.36 -15.49
CA ASP A 33 -7.94 10.04 -14.65
C ASP A 33 -8.95 9.04 -14.05
N ALA A 34 -9.43 8.07 -14.84
CA ALA A 34 -10.37 7.05 -14.35
C ALA A 34 -9.73 6.09 -13.34
N ILE A 35 -8.46 5.71 -13.53
CA ILE A 35 -7.68 4.91 -12.58
C ILE A 35 -7.47 5.71 -11.28
N ALA A 36 -7.10 6.98 -11.38
CA ALA A 36 -6.92 7.84 -10.20
C ALA A 36 -8.23 8.00 -9.40
N GLU A 37 -9.36 8.14 -10.08
CA GLU A 37 -10.68 8.19 -9.44
C GLU A 37 -11.05 6.87 -8.76
N ALA A 38 -10.81 5.74 -9.43
CA ALA A 38 -11.00 4.42 -8.83
C ALA A 38 -10.18 4.23 -7.55
N ASN A 39 -8.90 4.63 -7.57
CA ASN A 39 -8.01 4.57 -6.40
C ASN A 39 -8.51 5.47 -5.25
N SER A 40 -9.03 6.66 -5.57
CA SER A 40 -9.63 7.56 -4.59
C SER A 40 -10.89 6.96 -3.93
N ILE A 41 -11.75 6.31 -4.71
CA ILE A 41 -12.97 5.65 -4.22
C ILE A 41 -12.65 4.47 -3.30
N VAL A 42 -11.69 3.62 -3.70
CA VAL A 42 -11.24 2.48 -2.87
C VAL A 42 -10.63 2.98 -1.56
N GLY A 43 -9.86 4.07 -1.64
CA GLY A 43 -9.27 4.74 -0.49
C GLY A 43 -8.25 3.88 0.25
N GLN A 44 -7.82 4.36 1.42
CA GLN A 44 -6.74 3.74 2.20
C GLN A 44 -7.19 2.57 3.11
N TYR A 45 -8.50 2.33 3.21
CA TYR A 45 -9.05 1.34 4.16
C TYR A 45 -9.23 -0.05 3.54
N VAL A 46 -9.07 -0.17 2.23
CA VAL A 46 -9.20 -1.41 1.48
C VAL A 46 -7.84 -1.79 0.92
N ASN A 47 -7.48 -3.05 1.10
CA ASN A 47 -6.26 -3.58 0.52
C ASN A 47 -6.48 -3.81 -0.99
N ASN A 48 -5.72 -3.08 -1.81
CA ASN A 48 -5.77 -3.19 -3.27
C ASN A 48 -5.21 -4.53 -3.80
N TYR A 49 -4.40 -5.24 -3.01
CA TYR A 49 -3.86 -6.55 -3.36
C TYR A 49 -4.75 -7.72 -2.91
N ASP A 50 -5.60 -7.50 -1.92
CA ASP A 50 -6.48 -8.55 -1.37
C ASP A 50 -7.84 -7.97 -0.95
N VAL A 51 -8.78 -8.03 -1.90
CA VAL A 51 -10.12 -7.46 -1.77
C VAL A 51 -11.08 -8.29 -0.91
N ILE A 52 -10.67 -9.48 -0.46
CA ILE A 52 -11.47 -10.30 0.46
C ILE A 52 -11.10 -10.05 1.94
N LEU A 53 -10.03 -9.28 2.19
CA LEU A 53 -9.70 -8.83 3.54
C LEU A 53 -10.75 -7.86 4.09
N ASP A 54 -10.91 -7.88 5.42
CA ASP A 54 -11.77 -6.94 6.13
C ASP A 54 -11.20 -5.51 6.07
N VAL A 55 -11.99 -4.52 6.47
CA VAL A 55 -11.64 -3.11 6.42
C VAL A 55 -11.15 -2.64 7.80
N CYS A 56 -10.02 -1.93 7.83
CA CYS A 56 -9.56 -1.29 9.07
C CYS A 56 -10.34 0.01 9.33
N TYR A 57 -11.34 -0.03 10.20
CA TYR A 57 -12.09 1.17 10.58
C TYR A 57 -11.33 2.04 11.60
N PRO A 58 -11.43 3.38 11.53
CA PRO A 58 -10.90 4.27 12.57
C PRO A 58 -11.44 3.94 13.96
N SER A 59 -10.65 4.24 15.00
CA SER A 59 -10.97 3.89 16.39
C SER A 59 -12.36 4.33 16.85
N ILE A 60 -12.82 5.53 16.47
CA ILE A 60 -14.16 6.04 16.80
C ILE A 60 -15.28 5.24 16.12
N VAL A 61 -15.08 4.84 14.86
CA VAL A 61 -16.05 4.03 14.09
C VAL A 61 -16.08 2.61 14.63
N MET A 62 -14.92 2.03 14.96
CA MET A 62 -14.84 0.76 15.69
C MET A 62 -15.54 0.83 17.04
N GLN A 63 -15.41 1.94 17.77
CA GLN A 63 -16.04 2.14 19.07
C GLN A 63 -17.56 2.21 18.93
N GLU A 64 -18.09 2.97 17.96
CA GLU A 64 -19.53 2.97 17.65
C GLU A 64 -20.04 1.59 17.18
N LEU A 65 -19.29 0.90 16.33
CA LEU A 65 -19.64 -0.45 15.84
C LEU A 65 -19.67 -1.47 16.99
N ARG A 66 -18.69 -1.43 17.90
CA ARG A 66 -18.63 -2.27 19.12
C ARG A 66 -19.73 -1.93 20.11
N LEU A 67 -20.06 -0.65 20.29
CA LEU A 67 -21.13 -0.19 21.16
C LEU A 67 -22.53 -0.55 20.61
N ARG A 68 -22.67 -0.69 19.28
CA ARG A 68 -23.95 -1.04 18.62
C ARG A 68 -24.12 -2.53 18.28
N LYS A 69 -23.07 -3.35 18.27
CA LYS A 69 -23.16 -4.80 18.00
C LYS A 69 -22.16 -5.62 18.85
N TYR A 70 -22.73 -6.59 19.57
CA TYR A 70 -22.15 -7.76 20.26
C TYR A 70 -20.61 -7.89 20.24
N VAL A 71 -20.03 -7.76 21.44
CA VAL A 71 -18.61 -7.94 21.82
C VAL A 71 -18.11 -9.39 21.65
N THR A 72 -18.50 -10.14 20.60
CA THR A 72 -18.20 -11.58 20.52
C THR A 72 -17.60 -12.09 19.21
N LYS A 73 -17.37 -11.24 18.20
CA LYS A 73 -16.50 -11.65 17.09
C LYS A 73 -15.07 -11.22 17.36
N ILE A 74 -14.33 -12.09 18.08
CA ILE A 74 -12.88 -12.17 17.88
C ILE A 74 -12.71 -12.58 16.42
N SER A 75 -12.22 -11.65 15.59
CA SER A 75 -11.75 -12.01 14.26
C SER A 75 -10.51 -12.87 14.46
N LEU A 76 -10.62 -14.18 14.24
CA LEU A 76 -9.49 -15.07 14.01
C LEU A 76 -8.85 -14.83 12.62
N GLY A 77 -9.22 -13.71 11.96
CA GLY A 77 -8.74 -13.32 10.64
C GLY A 77 -7.45 -12.51 10.70
N VAL A 78 -6.88 -12.31 9.51
CA VAL A 78 -5.72 -11.44 9.28
C VAL A 78 -5.98 -10.06 9.88
N ASP A 79 -5.03 -9.54 10.65
CA ASP A 79 -5.10 -8.17 11.17
C ASP A 79 -4.84 -7.17 10.04
N VAL A 80 -5.92 -6.51 9.60
CA VAL A 80 -5.91 -5.51 8.53
C VAL A 80 -5.53 -4.12 9.02
N CYS A 81 -5.39 -3.91 10.34
CA CYS A 81 -5.05 -2.63 10.96
C CYS A 81 -3.57 -2.48 11.30
N MET A 82 -2.73 -3.50 11.05
CA MET A 82 -1.30 -3.50 11.40
C MET A 82 -0.53 -2.24 10.97
N SER A 83 -0.87 -1.61 9.85
CA SER A 83 -0.19 -0.37 9.41
C SER A 83 -0.44 0.80 10.36
N TYR A 84 -1.67 0.96 10.84
CA TYR A 84 -2.02 1.98 11.83
C TYR A 84 -1.38 1.68 13.18
N GLU A 85 -1.47 0.43 13.62
CA GLU A 85 -0.91 0.00 14.91
C GLU A 85 0.61 0.19 14.97
N ARG A 86 1.33 -0.14 13.87
CA ARG A 86 2.77 0.12 13.73
C ARG A 86 3.07 1.61 13.80
N TYR A 87 2.34 2.44 13.07
CA TYR A 87 2.52 3.89 13.11
C TYR A 87 2.33 4.46 14.52
N PHE A 88 1.29 4.03 15.22
CA PHE A 88 1.05 4.44 16.60
C PHE A 88 2.20 4.01 17.52
N TYR A 89 2.57 2.72 17.48
CA TYR A 89 3.59 2.15 18.36
C TYR A 89 4.96 2.80 18.20
N PHE A 90 5.43 3.00 16.96
CA PHE A 90 6.74 3.60 16.70
C PHE A 90 6.82 5.12 16.98
N ASN A 91 5.67 5.78 17.20
CA ASN A 91 5.61 7.18 17.60
C ASN A 91 5.46 7.37 19.12
N LEU A 92 5.42 6.29 19.91
CA LEU A 92 5.45 6.38 21.38
C LEU A 92 6.85 6.80 21.87
N PRO A 93 6.98 7.80 22.76
CA PRO A 93 8.26 8.25 23.28
C PRO A 93 9.09 7.14 23.95
N GLU A 94 8.43 6.24 24.68
CA GLU A 94 9.06 5.13 25.39
C GLU A 94 9.66 4.12 24.40
N VAL A 95 8.95 3.87 23.29
CA VAL A 95 9.41 2.98 22.21
C VAL A 95 10.58 3.61 21.46
N GLN A 96 10.49 4.90 21.12
CA GLN A 96 11.60 5.60 20.48
C GLN A 96 12.85 5.62 21.37
N HIS A 97 12.67 5.87 22.67
CA HIS A 97 13.76 5.82 23.65
C HIS A 97 14.39 4.42 23.72
N ALA A 98 13.58 3.37 23.84
CA ALA A 98 14.06 1.98 23.89
C ALA A 98 14.80 1.54 22.62
N LEU A 99 14.41 2.03 21.45
CA LEU A 99 15.06 1.76 20.17
C LEU A 99 16.24 2.70 19.87
N HIS A 100 16.55 3.63 20.76
CA HIS A 100 17.51 4.71 20.52
C HIS A 100 17.20 5.52 19.23
N ALA A 101 15.91 5.64 18.89
CA ALA A 101 15.41 6.44 17.78
C ALA A 101 15.12 7.88 18.22
N ASN A 102 15.00 8.80 17.25
CA ASN A 102 14.62 10.21 17.48
C ASN A 102 15.45 10.96 18.56
N ARG A 103 16.74 10.60 18.72
CA ARG A 103 17.60 11.17 19.77
C ARG A 103 17.85 12.67 19.66
N THR A 104 17.68 13.23 18.47
CA THR A 104 17.92 14.64 18.15
C THR A 104 16.64 15.47 18.06
N HIS A 105 15.48 14.92 18.43
CA HIS A 105 14.17 15.58 18.32
C HIS A 105 13.87 16.05 16.88
N LEU A 106 13.72 15.08 15.98
CA LEU A 106 13.34 15.31 14.59
C LEU A 106 12.00 16.07 14.51
N PRO A 107 11.84 16.96 13.50
CA PRO A 107 10.64 17.79 13.36
C PRO A 107 9.43 17.02 12.78
N TYR A 108 9.55 15.70 12.57
CA TYR A 108 8.53 14.84 12.00
C TYR A 108 8.47 13.52 12.77
N GLY A 109 7.28 12.90 12.76
CA GLY A 109 7.08 11.56 13.32
C GLY A 109 7.65 10.45 12.44
N TRP A 110 7.73 9.24 12.99
CA TRP A 110 8.02 8.05 12.22
C TRP A 110 6.87 7.74 11.26
N GLY A 111 7.19 7.35 10.02
CA GLY A 111 6.23 6.92 9.01
C GLY A 111 6.75 5.72 8.21
N MET A 112 5.84 4.95 7.59
CA MET A 112 6.21 3.81 6.74
C MET A 112 6.91 4.24 5.45
N CYS A 113 6.39 5.30 4.84
CA CYS A 113 6.91 5.94 3.63
C CYS A 113 7.18 7.41 3.94
N SER A 114 8.05 8.03 3.14
CA SER A 114 8.44 9.43 3.30
C SER A 114 8.23 10.19 2.00
N ASP A 115 7.37 11.21 2.04
CA ASP A 115 7.11 12.08 0.88
C ASP A 115 8.31 12.99 0.53
N VAL A 116 9.31 13.07 1.42
CA VAL A 116 10.57 13.78 1.15
C VAL A 116 11.40 13.05 0.09
N LEU A 117 11.29 11.72 0.00
CA LEU A 117 12.06 10.92 -0.93
C LEU A 117 11.27 10.81 -2.23
N ASN A 118 11.65 11.64 -3.21
CA ASN A 118 11.04 11.64 -4.54
C ASN A 118 11.70 10.57 -5.42
N TYR A 119 11.23 9.32 -5.28
CA TYR A 119 11.68 8.22 -6.13
C TYR A 119 11.18 8.41 -7.57
N THR A 120 12.01 8.03 -8.54
CA THR A 120 11.57 7.97 -9.94
C THR A 120 11.15 6.56 -10.29
N ASP A 121 9.96 6.41 -10.86
CA ASP A 121 9.45 5.10 -11.29
C ASP A 121 10.13 4.57 -12.57
N LYS A 122 11.07 5.34 -13.14
CA LYS A 122 11.82 4.97 -14.36
C LYS A 122 12.59 3.67 -14.21
N ASP A 123 13.04 3.37 -12.99
CA ASP A 123 13.86 2.19 -12.72
C ASP A 123 13.01 0.91 -12.54
N GLY A 124 11.69 1.03 -12.38
CA GLY A 124 10.80 -0.11 -12.14
C GLY A 124 10.78 -1.14 -13.27
N ASN A 125 11.07 -0.71 -14.51
CA ASN A 125 11.11 -1.57 -15.69
C ASN A 125 12.52 -2.08 -16.05
N ILE A 126 13.54 -1.81 -15.24
CA ILE A 126 14.90 -2.27 -15.53
C ILE A 126 14.93 -3.80 -15.54
N ASN A 127 15.41 -4.38 -16.64
CA ASN A 127 15.55 -5.81 -16.77
C ASN A 127 16.63 -6.35 -15.82
N ILE A 128 16.21 -7.00 -14.73
CA ILE A 128 17.10 -7.62 -13.75
C ILE A 128 17.54 -9.05 -14.13
N LEU A 129 17.01 -9.65 -15.21
CA LEU A 129 17.35 -11.03 -15.58
C LEU A 129 18.86 -11.27 -15.81
N PRO A 130 19.63 -10.35 -16.44
CA PRO A 130 21.07 -10.53 -16.57
C PRO A 130 21.78 -10.55 -15.21
N LEU A 131 21.28 -9.79 -14.23
CA LEU A 131 21.81 -9.81 -12.87
C LEU A 131 21.49 -11.14 -12.17
N LEU A 132 20.24 -11.59 -12.23
CA LEU A 132 19.82 -12.87 -11.65
C LEU A 132 20.61 -14.04 -12.25
N ARG A 133 20.86 -14.02 -13.57
CA ARG A 133 21.70 -15.00 -14.25
C ARG A 133 23.12 -15.05 -13.64
N ARG A 134 23.76 -13.89 -13.45
CA ARG A 134 25.10 -13.82 -12.85
C ARG A 134 25.11 -14.38 -11.42
N ILE A 135 24.07 -14.10 -10.62
CA ILE A 135 23.94 -14.62 -9.25
C ILE A 135 23.91 -16.16 -9.27
N VAL A 136 23.11 -16.74 -10.18
CA VAL A 136 23.01 -18.20 -10.34
C VAL A 136 24.32 -18.81 -10.86
N GLU A 137 24.99 -18.18 -11.83
CA GLU A 137 26.29 -18.64 -12.36
C GLU A 137 27.38 -18.69 -11.26
N HIS A 138 27.32 -17.79 -10.28
CA HIS A 138 28.21 -17.79 -9.10
C HIS A 138 27.77 -18.75 -8.00
N LYS A 139 26.76 -19.60 -8.26
CA LYS A 139 26.21 -20.58 -7.31
C LYS A 139 25.67 -19.95 -6.03
N ILE A 140 25.20 -18.70 -6.10
CA ILE A 140 24.52 -18.03 -5.00
C ILE A 140 23.06 -18.49 -4.99
N PRO A 141 22.54 -19.03 -3.87
CA PRO A 141 21.14 -19.45 -3.78
C PRO A 141 20.18 -18.26 -3.99
N LEU A 142 19.23 -18.41 -4.90
CA LEU A 142 18.20 -17.40 -5.21
C LEU A 142 16.82 -17.98 -4.92
N TRP A 143 16.01 -17.24 -4.16
CA TRP A 143 14.63 -17.58 -3.83
C TRP A 143 13.72 -16.46 -4.33
N ILE A 144 12.71 -16.83 -5.12
CA ILE A 144 11.70 -15.89 -5.62
C ILE A 144 10.36 -16.34 -5.04
N PHE A 145 9.69 -15.45 -4.32
CA PHE A 145 8.38 -15.69 -3.73
C PHE A 145 7.37 -14.67 -4.29
N ARG A 146 6.09 -15.05 -4.23
CA ARG A 146 4.94 -14.21 -4.58
C ARG A 146 4.06 -14.06 -3.36
#